data_AF-A0A2E0SQJ6-F1
#
_entry.id   AF-A0A2E0SQJ6-F1
#
_cell.length_a   1.000
_cell.length_b   1.000
_cell.length_c   1.000
_cell.angle_alpha   90.00
_cell.angle_beta   90.00
_cell.angle_gamma   90.00
#
_symmetry.space_group_name_H-M   'P 1'
#
loop_
_entity.id
_entity.type
_entity.pdbx_description
1 polymer ?
#
loop_
_entity_poly.entity_id
_entity_poly.type
_entity_poly.pdbx_seq_one_letter_code
_entity_poly.pdbx_strand_id
1 'polypeptide(L)'
;MLMTASSQVRARGARMPGIGDNGRMPASHPAPNSETPLWLVPVTYGAVGGTQAADLLRYPPKGYRPIERRVRLGHGAERFEHAWMQTLTWGIQRRSGFRVRVIDAPPEVTDASYTPVSFEPDGTPIEPATLAADGEQVFSPEGEPLLRSGDTALLRLLLWPVDVPCRVVYVVDEPARKGFAYGTLPGHPARGEESFIVEHRPDDSVWLTIRAFSRPSGWLYWLGYPISRLTQAIITRRYERALTGPIADAR
;
A
#
# COMPACT_ATOMS: atom_id res chain seq x y z
N MET A 1 53.48 52.20 11.04
CA MET A 1 52.52 52.84 10.11
C MET A 1 51.14 52.52 10.68
N LEU A 2 50.61 53.34 11.61
CA LEU A 2 49.60 54.42 11.38
C LEU A 2 48.42 53.88 10.56
N MET A 3 47.13 53.93 10.92
CA MET A 3 46.36 54.67 11.93
C MET A 3 44.97 54.02 12.12
N THR A 4 44.47 54.07 13.35
CA THR A 4 43.09 54.28 13.83
C THR A 4 42.00 54.73 12.84
N ALA A 5 40.76 54.24 12.98
CA ALA A 5 39.63 55.03 13.53
C ALA A 5 38.26 54.28 13.53
N SER A 6 37.58 54.35 14.66
CA SER A 6 36.14 54.09 14.87
C SER A 6 35.22 54.95 14.00
N SER A 7 34.03 54.45 13.69
CA SER A 7 32.82 55.28 13.60
C SER A 7 31.55 54.44 13.73
N GLN A 8 30.81 54.69 14.82
CA GLN A 8 29.38 54.38 14.91
C GLN A 8 28.59 55.46 14.18
N VAL A 9 27.57 55.07 13.41
CA VAL A 9 26.47 55.95 13.02
C VAL A 9 25.15 55.24 13.31
N ARG A 10 24.31 55.91 14.10
CA ARG A 10 22.95 55.49 14.47
C ARG A 10 21.94 56.34 13.71
N ALA A 11 20.77 55.74 13.50
CA ALA A 11 19.45 56.31 13.19
C ALA A 11 19.09 56.56 11.71
N ARG A 12 18.00 55.92 11.25
CA ARG A 12 16.64 56.50 11.26
C ARG A 12 15.60 55.43 10.92
N GLY A 13 14.44 55.53 11.59
CA GLY A 13 13.36 54.57 11.52
C GLY A 13 12.65 54.55 10.17
N ALA A 14 12.20 53.35 9.78
CA ALA A 14 11.23 53.14 8.73
C ALA A 14 10.04 52.35 9.31
N ARG A 15 8.85 52.83 8.97
CA ARG A 15 7.53 52.44 9.49
C ARG A 15 7.19 51.00 9.13
N MET A 16 6.53 50.31 10.06
CA MET A 16 5.81 49.06 9.84
C MET A 16 4.59 49.30 8.94
N PRO A 17 4.39 48.56 7.83
CA PRO A 17 3.11 48.49 7.16
C PRO A 17 2.32 47.26 7.65
N GLY A 18 1.13 47.55 8.19
CA GLY A 18 -0.12 46.85 7.89
C GLY A 18 -0.20 45.35 8.14
N ILE A 19 -0.80 45.00 9.27
CA ILE A 19 -1.55 43.75 9.44
C ILE A 19 -2.75 43.79 8.48
N GLY A 20 -2.81 42.84 7.55
CA GLY A 20 -3.98 42.61 6.71
C GLY A 20 -3.64 41.80 5.46
N ASP A 21 -3.78 40.48 5.53
CA ASP A 21 -4.72 39.74 4.69
C ASP A 21 -4.78 38.28 5.16
N ASN A 22 -6.00 37.77 5.37
CA ASN A 22 -6.26 36.37 5.65
C ASN A 22 -6.11 35.58 4.35
N GLY A 23 -4.85 35.29 4.01
CA GLY A 23 -4.47 34.41 2.91
C GLY A 23 -4.87 32.97 3.20
N ARG A 24 -6.12 32.64 2.83
CA ARG A 24 -6.66 31.29 2.70
C ARG A 24 -5.65 30.42 1.95
N MET A 25 -5.05 29.43 2.63
CA MET A 25 -4.31 28.35 2.00
C MET A 25 -5.17 27.76 0.87
N PRO A 26 -4.70 27.71 -0.39
CA PRO A 26 -5.42 27.02 -1.45
C PRO A 26 -5.32 25.51 -1.21
N ALA A 27 -6.25 24.98 -0.44
CA ALA A 27 -6.55 23.57 -0.38
C ALA A 27 -7.29 23.17 -1.66
N SER A 28 -6.55 22.81 -2.70
CA SER A 28 -7.04 21.92 -3.75
C SER A 28 -5.86 21.37 -4.54
N HIS A 29 -5.44 20.15 -4.23
CA HIS A 29 -4.82 19.32 -5.27
C HIS A 29 -5.82 19.24 -6.43
N PRO A 30 -5.45 19.63 -7.66
CA PRO A 30 -6.31 19.37 -8.80
C PRO A 30 -6.56 17.86 -8.88
N ALA A 31 -7.81 17.46 -9.13
CA ALA A 31 -8.10 16.09 -9.48
C ALA A 31 -7.22 15.72 -10.68
N PRO A 32 -6.52 14.57 -10.69
CA PRO A 32 -5.70 14.19 -11.83
C PRO A 32 -6.59 14.19 -13.09
N ASN A 33 -6.16 14.93 -14.12
CA ASN A 33 -6.77 14.85 -15.44
C ASN A 33 -6.75 13.39 -15.89
N SER A 34 -7.76 12.96 -16.64
CA SER A 34 -7.93 11.60 -17.16
C SER A 34 -6.79 11.07 -18.05
N GLU A 35 -5.74 11.86 -18.25
CA GLU A 35 -4.56 11.57 -19.07
C GLU A 35 -3.33 11.14 -18.26
N THR A 36 -3.27 11.41 -16.95
CA THR A 36 -2.08 11.02 -16.16
C THR A 36 -2.04 9.50 -15.98
N PRO A 37 -0.97 8.82 -16.42
CA PRO A 37 -0.78 7.39 -16.18
C PRO A 37 -0.90 7.05 -14.70
N LEU A 38 -1.62 5.98 -14.38
CA LEU A 38 -1.90 5.61 -12.98
C LEU A 38 -0.63 5.39 -12.15
N TRP A 39 0.48 4.95 -12.76
CA TRP A 39 1.76 4.75 -12.08
C TRP A 39 2.42 6.06 -11.60
N LEU A 40 2.04 7.21 -12.16
CA LEU A 40 2.48 8.55 -11.69
C LEU A 40 1.58 9.13 -10.58
N VAL A 41 0.40 8.56 -10.36
CA VAL A 41 -0.57 9.11 -9.42
C VAL A 41 -0.25 8.63 -8.00
N PRO A 42 -0.20 9.50 -6.97
CA PRO A 42 0.05 9.07 -5.60
C PRO A 42 -1.16 8.35 -4.99
N VAL A 43 -0.91 7.62 -3.90
CA VAL A 43 -1.98 6.99 -3.09
C VAL A 43 -2.84 8.04 -2.38
N THR A 44 -4.05 7.66 -1.97
CA THR A 44 -5.08 8.60 -1.48
C THR A 44 -5.11 8.79 0.05
N TYR A 45 -4.07 8.36 0.75
CA TYR A 45 -3.90 8.42 2.20
C TYR A 45 -2.43 8.75 2.55
N GLY A 46 -2.18 9.29 3.76
CA GLY A 46 -0.84 9.74 4.16
C GLY A 46 -0.03 8.73 4.98
N ALA A 47 -0.68 7.78 5.65
CA ALA A 47 -0.02 6.81 6.53
C ALA A 47 0.49 5.58 5.76
N VAL A 48 1.31 5.78 4.73
CA VAL A 48 1.86 4.70 3.89
C VAL A 48 2.76 3.78 4.73
N GLY A 49 2.56 2.46 4.64
CA GLY A 49 3.20 1.47 5.49
C GLY A 49 2.52 1.27 6.85
N GLY A 50 1.42 1.97 7.12
CA GLY A 50 0.72 1.91 8.41
C GLY A 50 0.19 0.52 8.78
N THR A 51 0.04 -0.40 7.81
CA THR A 51 -0.33 -1.80 8.09
C THR A 51 0.80 -2.61 8.73
N GLN A 52 2.04 -2.10 8.77
CA GLN A 52 3.16 -2.72 9.47
C GLN A 52 3.10 -2.46 10.99
N ALA A 53 2.64 -1.28 11.41
CA ALA A 53 2.68 -0.81 12.80
C ALA A 53 1.99 -1.76 13.79
N ALA A 54 2.71 -2.27 14.80
CA ALA A 54 2.19 -3.28 15.74
C ALA A 54 0.92 -2.85 16.50
N ASP A 55 0.73 -1.54 16.65
CA ASP A 55 -0.36 -0.94 17.41
C ASP A 55 -1.55 -0.49 16.54
N LEU A 56 -1.57 -0.78 15.23
CA LEU A 56 -2.62 -0.36 14.28
C LEU A 56 -4.06 -0.55 14.80
N LEU A 57 -4.34 -1.68 15.45
CA LEU A 57 -5.67 -1.99 15.97
C LEU A 57 -6.07 -1.10 17.15
N ARG A 58 -5.08 -0.68 17.95
CA ARG A 58 -5.27 0.16 19.13
C ARG A 58 -5.23 1.64 18.77
N TYR A 59 -4.33 2.03 17.86
CA TYR A 59 -4.09 3.41 17.45
C TYR A 59 -4.08 3.54 15.91
N PRO A 60 -5.25 3.38 15.25
CA PRO A 60 -5.33 3.53 13.81
C PRO A 60 -5.12 4.99 13.38
N PRO A 61 -4.71 5.23 12.12
CA PRO A 61 -4.70 6.56 11.53
C PRO A 61 -6.06 7.26 11.72
N LYS A 62 -6.02 8.55 12.10
CA LYS A 62 -7.23 9.31 12.45
C LYS A 62 -8.29 9.25 11.34
N GLY A 63 -9.49 8.79 11.68
CA GLY A 63 -10.62 8.69 10.77
C GLY A 63 -10.62 7.45 9.86
N TYR A 64 -9.66 6.54 10.04
CA TYR A 64 -9.64 5.23 9.39
C TYR A 64 -10.10 4.15 10.36
N ARG A 65 -10.68 3.08 9.81
CA ARG A 65 -11.12 1.92 10.57
C ARG A 65 -10.12 0.79 10.33
N PRO A 66 -9.44 0.29 11.37
CA PRO A 66 -8.51 -0.82 11.22
C PRO A 66 -9.27 -2.15 11.25
N ILE A 67 -8.71 -3.14 10.57
CA ILE A 67 -9.10 -4.54 10.67
C ILE A 67 -7.85 -5.41 10.66
N GLU A 68 -7.96 -6.56 11.32
CA GLU A 68 -7.03 -7.66 11.18
C GLU A 68 -7.80 -8.95 11.09
N ARG A 69 -7.34 -9.85 10.23
CA ARG A 69 -7.81 -11.22 10.20
C ARG A 69 -6.63 -12.15 10.01
N ARG A 70 -6.62 -13.22 10.81
CA ARG A 70 -5.64 -14.30 10.72
C ARG A 70 -6.35 -15.58 10.36
N VAL A 71 -5.77 -16.34 9.44
CA VAL A 71 -6.31 -17.59 8.93
C VAL A 71 -5.18 -18.60 8.87
N ARG A 72 -5.36 -19.79 9.44
CA ARG A 72 -4.42 -20.90 9.27
C ARG A 72 -4.64 -21.54 7.91
N LEU A 73 -3.60 -21.60 7.11
CA LEU A 73 -3.62 -22.18 5.75
C LEU A 73 -3.27 -23.67 5.73
N GLY A 74 -2.57 -24.16 6.77
CA GLY A 74 -2.12 -25.55 6.86
C GLY A 74 -0.78 -25.64 7.59
N HIS A 75 0.09 -26.53 7.11
CA HIS A 75 1.42 -26.80 7.67
C HIS A 75 2.43 -27.11 6.57
N GLY A 76 3.71 -27.00 6.90
CA GLY A 76 4.81 -27.45 6.05
C GLY A 76 5.29 -26.41 5.04
N ALA A 77 6.54 -26.60 4.60
CA ALA A 77 7.20 -25.74 3.64
C ALA A 77 6.47 -25.64 2.30
N GLU A 78 5.88 -26.75 1.81
CA GLU A 78 5.14 -26.76 0.54
C GLU A 78 3.90 -25.84 0.60
N ARG A 79 3.18 -25.84 1.73
CA ARG A 79 2.04 -24.95 1.95
C ARG A 79 2.49 -23.49 2.02
N PHE A 80 3.61 -23.23 2.69
CA PHE A 80 4.19 -21.90 2.76
C PHE A 80 4.57 -21.40 1.37
N GLU A 81 5.30 -22.21 0.60
CA GLU A 81 5.73 -21.93 -0.77
C GLU A 81 4.54 -21.58 -1.67
N HIS A 82 3.55 -22.46 -1.70
CA HIS A 82 2.34 -22.24 -2.47
C HIS A 82 1.62 -20.96 -2.05
N ALA A 83 1.46 -20.73 -0.73
CA ALA A 83 0.72 -19.59 -0.23
C ALA A 83 1.41 -18.26 -0.54
N TRP A 84 2.73 -18.15 -0.34
CA TRP A 84 3.42 -16.89 -0.63
C TRP A 84 3.50 -16.64 -2.14
N MET A 85 3.67 -17.67 -2.97
CA MET A 85 3.63 -17.53 -4.44
C MET A 85 2.31 -16.95 -4.90
N GLN A 86 1.18 -17.55 -4.47
CA GLN A 86 -0.15 -17.03 -4.77
C GLN A 86 -0.38 -15.62 -4.22
N THR A 87 0.30 -15.26 -3.13
CA THR A 87 0.25 -13.90 -2.58
C THR A 87 1.00 -12.93 -3.49
N LEU A 88 2.25 -13.26 -3.85
CA LEU A 88 3.16 -12.41 -4.61
C LEU A 88 2.95 -12.44 -6.13
N THR A 89 1.89 -13.06 -6.64
CA THR A 89 1.52 -12.95 -8.06
C THR A 89 0.14 -12.35 -8.31
N TRP A 90 -0.52 -11.73 -7.33
CA TRP A 90 -1.97 -11.40 -7.35
C TRP A 90 -2.91 -12.63 -7.36
N GLY A 91 -2.38 -13.84 -7.17
CA GLY A 91 -3.16 -15.08 -7.15
C GLY A 91 -4.30 -15.07 -6.14
N ILE A 92 -4.09 -14.52 -4.95
CA ILE A 92 -5.15 -14.32 -3.92
C ILE A 92 -6.34 -13.54 -4.48
N GLN A 93 -6.08 -12.43 -5.18
CA GLN A 93 -7.10 -11.57 -5.77
C GLN A 93 -7.82 -12.29 -6.92
N ARG A 94 -7.06 -12.88 -7.84
CA ARG A 94 -7.62 -13.63 -8.98
C ARG A 94 -8.54 -14.76 -8.53
N ARG A 95 -8.06 -15.60 -7.61
CA ARG A 95 -8.81 -16.76 -7.06
C ARG A 95 -10.02 -16.35 -6.22
N SER A 96 -10.07 -15.10 -5.79
CA SER A 96 -11.22 -14.54 -5.07
C SER A 96 -12.27 -13.92 -5.97
N GLY A 97 -12.10 -14.04 -7.29
CA GLY A 97 -13.07 -13.59 -8.30
C GLY A 97 -12.82 -12.16 -8.80
N PHE A 98 -11.65 -11.57 -8.50
CA PHE A 98 -11.23 -10.34 -9.16
C PHE A 98 -10.59 -10.65 -10.49
N ARG A 99 -10.95 -9.89 -11.52
CA ARG A 99 -10.08 -9.70 -12.67
C ARG A 99 -9.00 -8.70 -12.25
N VAL A 100 -7.74 -9.05 -12.47
CA VAL A 100 -6.60 -8.19 -12.17
C VAL A 100 -5.98 -7.76 -13.49
N ARG A 101 -5.96 -6.45 -13.76
CA ARG A 101 -5.23 -5.87 -14.88
C ARG A 101 -4.05 -5.08 -14.33
N VAL A 102 -2.83 -5.59 -14.54
CA VAL A 102 -1.60 -4.87 -14.20
C VAL A 102 -1.43 -3.72 -15.20
N ILE A 103 -0.95 -2.58 -14.71
CA ILE A 103 -0.67 -1.39 -15.50
C ILE A 103 0.84 -1.30 -15.64
N ASP A 104 1.30 -1.32 -16.90
CA ASP A 104 2.71 -1.22 -17.20
C ASP A 104 3.23 0.17 -16.83
N ALA A 105 4.29 0.18 -16.03
CA ALA A 105 5.12 1.35 -15.80
C ALA A 105 6.42 1.20 -16.60
N PRO A 106 7.08 2.31 -16.98
CA PRO A 106 8.41 2.24 -17.58
C PRO A 106 9.36 1.43 -16.68
N PRO A 107 10.19 0.54 -17.26
CA PRO A 107 11.13 -0.27 -16.48
C PRO A 107 12.25 0.57 -15.86
N GLU A 108 12.52 1.75 -16.44
CA GLU A 108 13.53 2.68 -15.96
C GLU A 108 13.08 3.36 -14.66
N VAL A 109 13.93 3.31 -13.64
CA VAL A 109 13.74 4.10 -12.43
C VAL A 109 13.98 5.57 -12.78
N THR A 110 12.94 6.38 -12.61
CA THR A 110 12.97 7.84 -12.80
C THR A 110 12.68 8.53 -11.48
N ASP A 111 12.86 9.86 -11.41
CA ASP A 111 12.46 10.66 -10.25
C ASP A 111 10.95 10.54 -9.91
N ALA A 112 10.15 10.08 -10.88
CA ALA A 112 8.72 9.87 -10.71
C ALA A 112 8.36 8.41 -10.36
N SER A 113 9.34 7.52 -10.30
CA SER A 113 9.13 6.13 -9.89
C SER A 113 8.81 6.08 -8.39
N TYR A 114 7.91 5.17 -8.03
CA TYR A 114 7.49 5.03 -6.65
C TYR A 114 8.65 4.53 -5.76
N THR A 115 8.94 5.28 -4.70
CA THR A 115 9.89 4.86 -3.66
C THR A 115 9.13 4.12 -2.55
N PRO A 116 9.41 2.82 -2.32
CA PRO A 116 8.77 2.08 -1.24
C PRO A 116 9.17 2.58 0.14
N VAL A 117 8.32 2.26 1.11
CA VAL A 117 8.56 2.54 2.53
C VAL A 117 8.51 1.24 3.33
N SER A 118 9.50 1.05 4.19
CA SER A 118 9.55 -0.06 5.16
C SER A 118 9.98 0.46 6.51
N PHE A 119 9.47 -0.15 7.57
CA PHE A 119 9.72 0.27 8.94
C PHE A 119 9.98 -0.94 9.85
N GLU A 120 10.86 -0.77 10.82
CA GLU A 120 10.96 -1.67 11.98
C GLU A 120 9.68 -1.61 12.84
N PRO A 121 9.45 -2.59 13.74
CA PRO A 121 8.32 -2.56 14.68
C PRO A 121 8.25 -1.30 15.56
N ASP A 122 9.38 -0.64 15.82
CA ASP A 122 9.47 0.61 16.57
C ASP A 122 9.21 1.87 15.73
N GLY A 123 8.97 1.70 14.42
CA GLY A 123 8.70 2.77 13.47
C GLY A 123 9.94 3.37 12.80
N THR A 124 11.13 2.84 13.05
CA THR A 124 12.36 3.28 12.39
C THR A 124 12.33 2.95 10.90
N PRO A 125 12.55 3.91 9.98
CA PRO A 125 12.63 3.61 8.55
C PRO A 125 13.80 2.68 8.25
N ILE A 126 13.56 1.67 7.41
CA ILE A 126 14.58 0.73 6.93
C ILE A 126 14.59 0.66 5.41
N GLU A 127 15.66 0.09 4.88
CA GLU A 127 15.75 -0.23 3.45
C GLU A 127 14.57 -1.14 3.06
N PRO A 128 13.78 -0.77 2.04
CA PRO A 128 12.65 -1.58 1.63
C PRO A 128 13.10 -2.92 1.06
N ALA A 129 12.40 -4.00 1.46
CA ALA A 129 12.67 -5.31 0.90
C ALA A 129 12.36 -5.32 -0.61
N THR A 130 13.27 -5.91 -1.37
CA THR A 130 13.11 -6.18 -2.80
C THR A 130 13.25 -7.69 -3.03
N LEU A 131 12.36 -8.27 -3.84
CA LEU A 131 12.46 -9.69 -4.21
C LEU A 131 13.65 -9.98 -5.14
N ALA A 132 14.24 -8.94 -5.73
CA ALA A 132 15.45 -9.01 -6.53
C ALA A 132 16.50 -8.01 -6.03
N ALA A 133 17.77 -8.37 -6.18
CA ALA A 133 18.85 -7.40 -6.19
C ALA A 133 18.69 -6.49 -7.43
N ASP A 134 18.92 -5.20 -7.26
CA ASP A 134 19.12 -4.23 -8.35
C ASP A 134 17.98 -4.07 -9.37
N GLY A 135 16.73 -4.38 -8.98
CA GLY A 135 15.56 -4.12 -9.81
C GLY A 135 15.30 -5.15 -10.93
N GLU A 136 15.89 -6.33 -10.86
CA GLU A 136 15.59 -7.45 -11.76
C GLU A 136 14.22 -8.07 -11.52
N GLN A 137 13.57 -8.60 -12.56
CA GLN A 137 12.20 -9.11 -12.46
C GLN A 137 12.27 -10.57 -12.10
N VAL A 138 11.79 -10.91 -10.91
CA VAL A 138 11.64 -12.30 -10.50
C VAL A 138 10.32 -12.83 -11.01
N PHE A 139 10.32 -14.10 -11.42
CA PHE A 139 9.15 -14.80 -11.90
C PHE A 139 8.90 -16.05 -11.04
N SER A 140 7.64 -16.44 -10.90
CA SER A 140 7.28 -17.73 -10.32
C SER A 140 7.73 -18.87 -11.25
N PRO A 141 7.77 -20.12 -10.77
CA PRO A 141 8.00 -21.31 -11.60
C PRO A 141 7.05 -21.41 -12.80
N GLU A 142 5.84 -20.85 -12.69
CA GLU A 142 4.83 -20.79 -13.75
C GLU A 142 5.04 -19.62 -14.71
N GLY A 143 6.08 -18.81 -14.52
CA GLY A 143 6.41 -17.65 -15.35
C GLY A 143 5.59 -16.39 -15.05
N GLU A 144 4.87 -16.33 -13.92
CA GLU A 144 4.18 -15.11 -13.51
C GLU A 144 5.16 -14.14 -12.83
N PRO A 145 5.19 -12.84 -13.19
CA PRO A 145 6.07 -11.89 -12.52
C PRO A 145 5.66 -11.73 -11.05
N LEU A 146 6.64 -11.84 -10.15
CA LEU A 146 6.44 -11.54 -8.74
C LEU A 146 6.26 -10.04 -8.53
N LEU A 147 5.41 -9.68 -7.58
CA LEU A 147 5.06 -8.32 -7.26
C LEU A 147 6.25 -7.52 -6.76
N ARG A 148 6.36 -6.30 -7.26
CA ARG A 148 7.32 -5.30 -6.81
C ARG A 148 6.60 -4.11 -6.22
N SER A 149 7.29 -3.45 -5.31
CA SER A 149 6.92 -2.11 -4.89
C SER A 149 6.78 -1.18 -6.11
N GLY A 150 5.66 -0.48 -6.21
CA GLY A 150 5.32 0.38 -7.36
C GLY A 150 4.35 -0.25 -8.36
N ASP A 151 4.26 -1.59 -8.40
CA ASP A 151 3.34 -2.29 -9.30
C ASP A 151 1.92 -1.77 -9.13
N THR A 152 1.31 -1.34 -10.22
CA THR A 152 -0.01 -0.73 -10.23
C THR A 152 -1.00 -1.65 -10.91
N ALA A 153 -2.18 -1.84 -10.33
CA ALA A 153 -3.19 -2.74 -10.86
C ALA A 153 -4.60 -2.16 -10.74
N LEU A 154 -5.47 -2.61 -11.65
CA LEU A 154 -6.90 -2.41 -11.62
C LEU A 154 -7.58 -3.72 -11.26
N LEU A 155 -8.19 -3.76 -10.09
CA LEU A 155 -9.00 -4.88 -9.61
C LEU A 155 -10.45 -4.64 -10.04
N ARG A 156 -11.12 -5.64 -10.62
CA ARG A 156 -12.55 -5.58 -10.95
C ARG A 156 -13.27 -6.84 -10.51
N LEU A 157 -14.30 -6.69 -9.68
CA LEU A 157 -15.18 -7.79 -9.32
C LEU A 157 -16.20 -8.02 -10.44
N LEU A 158 -16.47 -9.27 -10.81
CA LEU A 158 -17.26 -9.64 -12.00
C LEU A 158 -18.62 -8.92 -12.16
N LEU A 159 -19.31 -8.65 -11.05
CA LEU A 159 -20.65 -8.03 -11.05
C LEU A 159 -20.63 -6.57 -10.55
N TRP A 160 -19.45 -5.98 -10.36
CA TRP A 160 -19.30 -4.63 -9.88
C TRP A 160 -18.73 -3.73 -11.00
N PRO A 161 -19.42 -2.64 -11.36
CA PRO A 161 -19.05 -1.84 -12.54
C PRO A 161 -17.87 -0.89 -12.32
N VAL A 162 -17.30 -0.83 -11.11
CA VAL A 162 -16.25 0.13 -10.75
C VAL A 162 -14.89 -0.56 -10.66
N ASP A 163 -13.88 0.05 -11.28
CA ASP A 163 -12.50 -0.35 -11.09
C ASP A 163 -11.98 0.03 -9.71
N VAL A 164 -11.14 -0.82 -9.17
CA VAL A 164 -10.54 -0.68 -7.84
C VAL A 164 -9.03 -0.52 -8.05
N PRO A 165 -8.56 0.71 -8.34
CA PRO A 165 -7.17 0.98 -8.65
C PRO A 165 -6.31 0.96 -7.38
N CYS A 166 -5.22 0.20 -7.41
CA CYS A 166 -4.29 0.05 -6.30
C CYS A 166 -2.83 0.02 -6.77
N ARG A 167 -1.92 0.36 -5.85
CA ARG A 167 -0.47 0.25 -6.05
C ARG A 167 0.14 -0.56 -4.92
N VAL A 168 1.06 -1.48 -5.24
CA VAL A 168 1.89 -2.17 -4.24
C VAL A 168 2.81 -1.14 -3.59
N VAL A 169 2.66 -0.92 -2.28
CA VAL A 169 3.37 0.11 -1.53
C VAL A 169 4.62 -0.41 -0.82
N TYR A 170 4.63 -1.69 -0.49
CA TYR A 170 5.79 -2.40 0.02
C TYR A 170 5.64 -3.91 -0.20
N VAL A 171 6.76 -4.62 -0.18
CA VAL A 171 6.86 -6.08 -0.20
C VAL A 171 7.61 -6.52 1.06
N VAL A 172 7.32 -7.74 1.52
CA VAL A 172 8.03 -8.40 2.61
C VAL A 172 8.65 -9.66 2.04
N ASP A 173 9.96 -9.80 2.24
CA ASP A 173 10.74 -10.95 1.79
C ASP A 173 11.68 -11.45 2.88
N GLU A 174 11.13 -12.19 3.84
CA GLU A 174 11.90 -12.86 4.89
C GLU A 174 11.76 -14.39 4.73
N PRO A 175 12.72 -15.20 5.22
CA PRO A 175 12.72 -16.65 5.01
C PRO A 175 11.43 -17.37 5.43
N ALA A 176 10.82 -16.93 6.53
CA ALA A 176 9.60 -17.51 7.09
C ALA A 176 8.38 -16.57 6.98
N ARG A 177 8.52 -15.43 6.30
CA ARG A 177 7.48 -14.40 6.22
C ARG A 177 7.56 -13.66 4.90
N LYS A 178 6.53 -13.78 4.06
CA LYS A 178 6.50 -13.19 2.72
C LYS A 178 5.14 -12.57 2.42
N GLY A 179 5.11 -11.51 1.62
CA GLY A 179 3.84 -10.90 1.23
C GLY A 179 3.99 -9.46 0.76
N PHE A 180 2.89 -8.73 0.67
CA PHE A 180 2.90 -7.35 0.20
C PHE A 180 1.75 -6.55 0.80
N ALA A 181 1.77 -5.25 0.60
CA ALA A 181 0.61 -4.41 0.78
C ALA A 181 0.36 -3.55 -0.44
N TYR A 182 -0.92 -3.24 -0.68
CA TYR A 182 -1.31 -2.23 -1.65
C TYR A 182 -2.01 -1.05 -0.98
N GLY A 183 -1.76 0.13 -1.54
CA GLY A 183 -2.45 1.37 -1.23
C GLY A 183 -3.48 1.72 -2.30
N THR A 184 -4.58 2.35 -1.89
CA THR A 184 -5.67 2.75 -2.79
C THR A 184 -5.35 4.03 -3.59
N LEU A 185 -5.60 4.01 -4.90
CA LEU A 185 -5.43 5.15 -5.82
C LEU A 185 -6.77 5.90 -6.08
N PRO A 186 -6.74 7.09 -6.70
CA PRO A 186 -7.96 7.79 -7.12
C PRO A 186 -8.87 6.92 -7.99
N GLY A 187 -10.18 6.95 -7.72
CA GLY A 187 -11.17 6.05 -8.33
C GLY A 187 -11.55 4.86 -7.45
N HIS A 188 -10.71 4.49 -6.48
CA HIS A 188 -11.03 3.42 -5.53
C HIS A 188 -12.21 3.83 -4.61
N PRO A 189 -13.17 2.94 -4.32
CA PRO A 189 -14.30 3.20 -3.41
C PRO A 189 -13.92 3.44 -1.94
N ALA A 190 -12.65 3.22 -1.61
CA ALA A 190 -12.08 3.34 -0.28
C ALA A 190 -10.75 4.08 -0.38
N ARG A 191 -10.35 4.70 0.73
CA ARG A 191 -9.03 5.29 0.93
C ARG A 191 -8.36 4.52 2.05
N GLY A 192 -7.18 3.98 1.82
CA GLY A 192 -6.47 3.19 2.81
C GLY A 192 -5.41 2.25 2.23
N GLU A 193 -5.00 1.30 3.05
CA GLU A 193 -3.98 0.29 2.77
C GLU A 193 -4.48 -1.08 3.21
N GLU A 194 -4.12 -2.12 2.46
CA GLU A 194 -4.38 -3.51 2.81
C GLU A 194 -3.13 -4.37 2.54
N SER A 195 -2.73 -5.15 3.54
CA SER A 195 -1.59 -6.05 3.50
C SER A 195 -2.02 -7.52 3.54
N PHE A 196 -1.23 -8.37 2.90
CA PHE A 196 -1.41 -9.82 2.83
C PHE A 196 -0.06 -10.46 3.13
N ILE A 197 0.09 -10.98 4.34
CA ILE A 197 1.36 -11.55 4.82
C ILE A 197 1.17 -13.02 5.14
N VAL A 198 1.97 -13.87 4.51
CA VAL A 198 2.06 -15.30 4.80
C VAL A 198 3.24 -15.53 5.74
N GLU A 199 3.00 -16.29 6.80
CA GLU A 199 3.98 -16.62 7.83
C GLU A 199 4.04 -18.15 8.01
N HIS A 200 5.25 -18.72 8.02
CA HIS A 200 5.52 -20.09 8.45
C HIS A 200 6.11 -20.04 9.86
N ARG A 201 5.39 -20.60 10.82
CA ARG A 201 5.75 -20.53 12.24
C ARG A 201 6.65 -21.69 12.66
N PRO A 202 7.35 -21.56 13.81
CA PRO A 202 8.20 -22.63 14.35
C PRO A 202 7.47 -23.94 14.68
N ASP A 203 6.15 -23.90 14.89
CA ASP A 203 5.29 -25.07 15.09
C ASP A 203 4.83 -25.72 13.77
N ASP A 204 5.51 -25.39 12.68
CA ASP A 204 5.25 -25.80 11.30
C ASP A 204 3.90 -25.31 10.73
N SER A 205 3.15 -24.47 11.46
CA SER A 205 1.89 -23.93 10.97
C SER A 205 2.07 -22.76 10.01
N VAL A 206 1.27 -22.72 8.94
CA VAL A 206 1.28 -21.64 7.94
C VAL A 206 0.05 -20.77 8.12
N TRP A 207 0.24 -19.46 8.17
CA TRP A 207 -0.80 -18.47 8.43
C TRP A 207 -0.82 -17.36 7.38
N LEU A 208 -2.02 -16.95 6.97
CA LEU A 208 -2.26 -15.68 6.29
C LEU A 208 -2.75 -14.65 7.30
N THR A 209 -2.08 -13.51 7.35
CA THR A 209 -2.49 -12.33 8.11
C THR A 209 -2.83 -11.21 7.14
N ILE A 210 -4.09 -10.79 7.17
CA ILE A 210 -4.60 -9.65 6.40
C ILE A 210 -4.82 -8.50 7.37
N ARG A 211 -4.10 -7.39 7.18
CA ARG A 211 -4.28 -6.16 7.97
C ARG A 211 -4.63 -5.03 7.04
N ALA A 212 -5.65 -4.26 7.40
CA ALA A 212 -6.07 -3.12 6.59
C ALA A 212 -6.51 -1.97 7.48
N PHE A 213 -6.40 -0.75 6.97
CA PHE A 213 -7.13 0.39 7.50
C PHE A 213 -7.75 1.16 6.35
N SER A 214 -9.02 1.52 6.46
CA SER A 214 -9.69 2.23 5.38
C SER A 214 -10.81 3.15 5.86
N ARG A 215 -11.17 4.10 5.00
CA ARG A 215 -12.38 4.92 5.09
C ARG A 215 -13.03 5.04 3.72
N PRO A 216 -14.35 5.23 3.61
CA PRO A 216 -15.02 5.46 2.32
C PRO A 216 -14.40 6.66 1.58
N SER A 217 -14.25 6.56 0.26
CA SER A 217 -13.58 7.61 -0.53
C SER A 217 -14.45 8.85 -0.78
N GLY A 218 -15.77 8.73 -0.60
CA GLY A 218 -16.76 9.81 -0.72
C GLY A 218 -18.11 9.45 -0.08
N TRP A 219 -19.02 10.43 -0.05
CA TRP A 219 -20.33 10.34 0.62
C TRP A 219 -21.25 9.27 0.02
N LEU A 220 -21.17 9.03 -1.29
CA LEU A 220 -21.97 7.99 -1.97
C LEU A 220 -21.62 6.58 -1.46
N TYR A 221 -20.34 6.30 -1.24
CA TYR A 221 -19.87 5.04 -0.65
C TYR A 221 -20.14 4.96 0.86
N TRP A 222 -20.32 6.11 1.51
CA TRP A 222 -20.75 6.18 2.91
C TRP A 222 -22.22 5.77 3.08
N LEU A 223 -23.09 6.01 2.10
CA LEU A 223 -24.47 5.50 2.09
C LEU A 223 -24.56 3.99 1.86
N GLY A 224 -23.61 3.40 1.11
CA GLY A 224 -23.47 1.94 0.93
C GLY A 224 -22.73 1.23 2.07
N TYR A 225 -22.38 1.93 3.15
CA TYR A 225 -21.52 1.43 4.22
C TYR A 225 -21.94 0.10 4.91
N PRO A 226 -23.23 -0.19 5.15
CA PRO A 226 -23.62 -1.49 5.68
C PRO A 226 -23.41 -2.63 4.65
N ILE A 227 -23.54 -2.34 3.36
CA ILE A 227 -23.29 -3.31 2.27
C ILE A 227 -21.79 -3.53 2.09
N SER A 228 -20.95 -2.50 2.27
CA SER A 228 -19.49 -2.65 2.21
C SER A 228 -18.95 -3.61 3.28
N ARG A 229 -19.59 -3.69 4.46
CA ARG A 229 -19.25 -4.65 5.52
C ARG A 229 -19.45 -6.09 5.08
N LEU A 230 -20.55 -6.37 4.37
CA LEU A 230 -20.85 -7.71 3.86
C LEU A 230 -19.90 -8.08 2.71
N THR A 231 -19.64 -7.13 1.80
CA THR A 231 -18.72 -7.32 0.67
C THR A 231 -17.28 -7.59 1.14
N GLN A 232 -16.79 -6.85 2.15
CA GLN A 232 -15.46 -7.10 2.72
C GLN A 232 -15.40 -8.49 3.39
N ALA A 233 -16.40 -8.86 4.20
CA ALA A 233 -16.44 -10.18 4.82
C ALA A 233 -16.51 -11.34 3.81
N ILE A 234 -17.21 -11.15 2.68
CA ILE A 234 -17.31 -12.13 1.58
C ILE A 234 -15.97 -12.24 0.85
N ILE A 235 -15.35 -11.12 0.47
CA ILE A 235 -14.06 -11.09 -0.21
C ILE A 235 -12.98 -11.71 0.69
N THR A 236 -12.96 -11.38 1.97
CA THR A 236 -12.01 -11.97 2.91
C THR A 236 -12.21 -13.48 3.08
N ARG A 237 -13.45 -13.98 3.10
CA ARG A 237 -13.72 -15.44 3.07
C ARG A 237 -13.29 -16.10 1.76
N ARG A 238 -13.23 -15.35 0.66
CA ARG A 238 -12.73 -15.85 -0.63
C ARG A 238 -11.20 -15.90 -0.65
N TYR A 239 -10.52 -14.93 -0.05
CA TYR A 239 -9.06 -14.96 0.14
C TYR A 239 -8.63 -16.17 0.97
N GLU A 240 -9.35 -16.44 2.06
CA GLU A 240 -9.16 -17.66 2.85
C GLU A 240 -9.33 -18.92 1.98
N ARG A 241 -10.46 -19.07 1.29
CA ARG A 241 -10.72 -20.22 0.41
C ARG A 241 -9.71 -20.37 -0.73
N ALA A 242 -9.14 -19.26 -1.22
CA ALA A 242 -8.18 -19.28 -2.31
C ALA A 242 -6.91 -20.05 -1.95
N LEU A 243 -6.50 -20.00 -0.67
CA LEU A 243 -5.25 -20.57 -0.18
C LEU A 243 -5.41 -21.84 0.67
N THR A 244 -6.59 -22.12 1.21
CA THR A 244 -6.86 -23.33 2.01
C THR A 244 -7.24 -24.54 1.16
N GLY A 245 -7.39 -24.39 -0.15
CA GLY A 245 -7.68 -25.50 -1.06
C GLY A 245 -6.53 -26.52 -1.16
N PRO A 246 -6.78 -27.70 -1.75
CA PRO A 246 -5.70 -28.61 -2.13
C PRO A 246 -4.66 -27.88 -2.97
N ILE A 247 -3.38 -28.09 -2.67
CA ILE A 247 -2.31 -27.71 -3.60
C ILE A 247 -2.50 -28.66 -4.78
N ALA A 248 -2.74 -28.13 -5.97
CA ALA A 248 -2.77 -28.99 -7.14
C ALA A 248 -1.36 -29.55 -7.30
N ASP A 249 -1.21 -30.88 -7.24
CA ASP A 249 0.08 -31.52 -7.43
C ASP A 249 0.72 -31.00 -8.71
N ALA A 250 1.95 -30.49 -8.59
CA ALA A 250 2.79 -30.21 -9.74
C ALA A 250 2.92 -31.51 -10.55
N ARG A 251 2.30 -31.52 -11.72
CA ARG A 251 2.50 -32.58 -12.72
C ARG A 251 3.83 -32.37 -13.43
#